data_AF-A0A961URT9-F1
#
_entry.id   AF-A0A961URT9-F1
#
_cell.length_a   1.000
_cell.length_b   1.000
_cell.length_c   1.000
_cell.angle_alpha   90.00
_cell.angle_beta   90.00
_cell.angle_gamma   90.00
#
_symmetry.space_group_name_H-M   'P 1'
#
loop_
_entity.id
_entity.type
_entity.pdbx_description
1 polymer ?
#
loop_
_entity_poly.entity_id
_entity_poly.type
_entity_poly.pdbx_seq_one_letter_code
_entity_poly.pdbx_strand_id
1 'polypeptide(L)' 'MDHYSIWNVLRQSLKGHTGWKPAWREPEPKAEYDVVIVGGGGHGLATAYYLAKRYGITNVAVIEKGWIGSG' A
#
# COMPACT_ATOMS: atom_id res chain seq x y z
N MET A 1 -10.87 -3.36 -0.99
CA MET A 1 -10.26 -2.66 -2.15
C MET A 1 -11.30 -2.63 -3.24
N ASP A 2 -11.42 -1.51 -3.95
CA ASP A 2 -12.34 -1.44 -5.08
C ASP A 2 -11.82 -2.31 -6.22
N HIS A 3 -12.72 -3.01 -6.89
CA HIS A 3 -12.34 -3.81 -8.05
C HIS A 3 -12.10 -2.89 -9.25
N TYR A 4 -10.87 -2.80 -9.71
CA TYR A 4 -10.55 -2.08 -10.94
C TYR A 4 -11.08 -2.86 -12.14
N SER A 5 -12.07 -2.30 -12.84
CA SER A 5 -12.63 -2.84 -14.07
C SER A 5 -12.89 -1.70 -15.05
N ILE A 6 -12.94 -1.99 -16.35
CA ILE A 6 -13.22 -0.98 -17.38
C ILE A 6 -14.51 -0.20 -17.07
N TRP A 7 -15.56 -0.91 -16.65
CA TRP A 7 -16.83 -0.30 -16.24
C TRP A 7 -16.68 0.64 -15.03
N ASN A 8 -15.94 0.24 -14.01
CA ASN A 8 -15.72 1.07 -12.83
C ASN A 8 -14.85 2.28 -13.14
N VAL A 9 -13.83 2.12 -13.99
CA VAL A 9 -12.98 3.23 -14.44
C VAL A 9 -13.81 4.25 -15.21
N LEU A 10 -14.58 3.83 -16.22
CA LEU A 10 -15.48 4.73 -16.97
C LEU A 10 -16.47 5.45 -16.05
N ARG A 11 -17.10 4.72 -15.14
CA ARG A 11 -18.05 5.28 -14.19
C ARG A 11 -17.40 6.31 -13.26
N GLN A 12 -16.18 6.05 -12.80
CA GLN A 12 -15.45 6.97 -11.93
C GLN A 12 -14.90 8.17 -12.69
N SER A 13 -14.50 8.02 -13.96
CA SER A 13 -14.13 9.15 -14.83
C SER A 13 -15.28 10.14 -14.98
N LEU A 14 -16.51 9.64 -15.21
CA LEU A 14 -17.71 10.48 -15.25
C LEU A 14 -18.05 11.15 -13.91
N LYS A 15 -17.57 10.59 -12.80
CA LYS A 15 -17.75 11.12 -11.43
C LYS A 15 -16.55 11.92 -10.91
N GLY A 16 -15.56 12.20 -11.75
CA GLY A 16 -14.35 12.93 -11.36
C GLY A 16 -13.47 12.21 -10.34
N HIS A 17 -13.42 10.87 -10.35
CA HIS A 17 -12.61 10.03 -9.46
C HIS A 17 -12.90 10.17 -7.96
N THR A 18 -14.09 10.62 -7.59
CA THR A 18 -14.47 10.86 -6.17
C THR A 18 -14.90 9.60 -5.42
N GLY A 19 -15.19 8.50 -6.11
CA GLY A 19 -15.77 7.30 -5.50
C GLY A 19 -14.77 6.17 -5.22
N TRP A 20 -13.47 6.41 -5.29
CA TRP A 20 -12.44 5.43 -4.95
C TRP A 20 -12.21 5.36 -3.45
N LYS A 21 -12.11 4.14 -2.91
CA LYS A 21 -11.63 3.88 -1.56
C LYS A 21 -10.09 3.91 -1.53
N PRO A 22 -9.48 4.24 -0.38
CA PRO A 22 -8.04 4.14 -0.22
C PRO A 22 -7.51 2.75 -0.61
N ALA A 23 -6.41 2.73 -1.38
CA ALA A 23 -5.79 1.50 -1.84
C ALA A 23 -5.09 0.73 -0.70
N TRP A 24 -4.66 1.43 0.34
CA TRP A 24 -3.96 0.90 1.49
C TRP A 24 -4.72 1.25 2.77
N ARG A 25 -4.53 0.42 3.80
CA ARG A 25 -4.99 0.73 5.15
C ARG A 25 -4.06 1.75 5.79
N GLU A 26 -4.59 2.58 6.68
CA GLU A 26 -3.84 3.52 7.53
C GLU A 26 -3.95 3.08 8.99
N PRO A 27 -3.24 2.02 9.40
CA PRO A 27 -3.26 1.53 10.77
C PRO A 27 -2.37 2.40 11.67
N GLU A 28 -2.72 2.50 12.96
CA GLU A 28 -1.74 2.94 13.96
C GLU A 28 -0.57 1.95 14.03
N PRO A 29 0.68 2.43 14.14
CA PRO A 29 1.84 1.56 14.32
C PRO A 29 1.71 0.72 15.59
N LYS A 30 2.05 -0.56 15.48
CA LYS A 30 2.25 -1.43 16.64
C LYS A 30 3.50 -1.00 17.41
N ALA A 31 3.60 -1.43 18.66
CA ALA A 31 4.79 -1.21 19.48
C ALA A 31 6.05 -1.89 18.91
N GLU A 32 5.88 -3.01 18.19
CA GLU A 32 6.99 -3.82 17.68
C GLU A 32 6.69 -4.50 16.35
N TYR A 33 7.76 -4.70 15.58
CA TYR A 33 7.77 -5.38 14.28
C TYR A 33 9.06 -6.18 14.14
N ASP A 34 9.00 -7.28 13.39
CA ASP A 34 10.20 -8.07 13.09
C ASP A 34 11.14 -7.28 12.16
N VAL A 35 10.55 -6.47 11.27
CA VAL A 35 11.26 -5.61 10.32
C VAL A 35 10.54 -4.27 10.18
N VAL A 36 11.29 -3.17 10.24
CA VAL A 36 10.83 -1.83 9.87
C VAL A 36 11.58 -1.36 8.64
N ILE A 37 10.85 -1.02 7.58
CA ILE A 37 11.36 -0.46 6.33
C ILE A 37 11.06 1.03 6.33
N VAL A 38 12.10 1.84 6.21
CA VAL A 38 11.99 3.30 6.07
C VAL A 38 12.07 3.67 4.59
N GLY A 39 11.01 4.24 4.06
CA GLY A 39 10.81 4.53 2.64
C GLY A 39 9.75 3.63 2.02
N GLY A 40 8.60 4.20 1.66
CA GLY A 40 7.45 3.54 1.06
C GLY A 40 7.36 3.67 -0.46
N GLY A 41 8.49 3.93 -1.14
CA GLY A 41 8.60 3.88 -2.59
C GLY A 41 8.66 2.45 -3.15
N GLY A 42 8.90 2.31 -4.46
CA GLY A 42 8.87 1.01 -5.15
C GLY A 42 9.78 -0.06 -4.52
N HIS A 43 11.00 0.31 -4.11
CA HIS A 43 11.95 -0.61 -3.48
C HIS A 43 11.51 -1.07 -2.08
N GLY A 44 10.99 -0.16 -1.25
CA GLY A 44 10.52 -0.51 0.10
C GLY A 44 9.33 -1.45 0.08
N LEU A 45 8.35 -1.15 -0.78
CA LEU A 45 7.18 -2.01 -1.00
C LEU A 45 7.56 -3.36 -1.60
N ALA A 46 8.47 -3.40 -2.58
CA ALA A 46 8.98 -4.66 -3.13
C ALA A 46 9.71 -5.50 -2.08
N THR A 47 10.50 -4.86 -1.22
CA THR A 47 11.19 -5.53 -0.12
C THR A 47 10.19 -6.16 0.85
N ALA A 48 9.17 -5.41 1.30
CA ALA A 48 8.12 -5.94 2.16
C ALA A 48 7.38 -7.13 1.51
N TYR A 49 7.07 -7.01 0.21
CA TYR A 49 6.46 -8.10 -0.55
C TYR A 49 7.34 -9.35 -0.56
N TYR A 50 8.64 -9.22 -0.82
CA TYR A 50 9.53 -10.38 -0.89
C TYR A 50 9.81 -11.00 0.48
N LEU A 51 9.92 -10.20 1.55
CA LEU A 51 9.98 -10.68 2.93
C LEU A 51 8.78 -11.59 3.25
N ALA A 52 7.57 -11.14 2.95
CA ALA A 52 6.37 -11.92 3.18
C ALA A 52 6.29 -13.14 2.26
N LYS A 53 6.50 -12.95 0.95
CA LYS A 53 6.23 -13.99 -0.07
C LYS A 53 7.28 -15.08 -0.12
N ARG A 54 8.56 -14.75 0.05
CA ARG A 54 9.68 -15.70 -0.08
C ARG A 54 10.19 -16.21 1.26
N TYR A 55 10.13 -15.38 2.30
CA TYR A 55 10.74 -15.69 3.59
C TYR A 55 9.71 -15.89 4.71
N GLY A 56 8.41 -15.67 4.45
CA GLY A 56 7.35 -15.84 5.45
C GLY A 56 7.33 -14.77 6.54
N ILE A 57 8.14 -13.72 6.42
CA ILE A 57 8.22 -12.63 7.40
C ILE A 57 7.09 -11.65 7.08
N THR A 58 6.02 -11.68 7.88
CA THR A 58 4.78 -10.92 7.62
C THR A 58 4.53 -9.80 8.62
N ASN A 59 5.21 -9.78 9.76
CA ASN A 59 5.13 -8.69 10.74
C ASN A 59 6.09 -7.56 10.37
N VAL A 60 5.81 -6.89 9.25
CA VAL A 60 6.65 -5.85 8.67
C VAL A 60 5.92 -4.50 8.69
N ALA A 61 6.60 -3.44 9.11
CA ALA A 61 6.16 -2.06 8.93
C ALA A 61 6.89 -1.42 7.75
N VAL A 62 6.16 -0.69 6.92
CA VAL A 62 6.73 0.21 5.90
C VAL A 62 6.28 1.63 6.26
N ILE A 63 7.24 2.52 6.50
CA ILE A 63 6.99 3.89 6.95
C ILE A 63 7.47 4.85 5.88
N GLU A 64 6.62 5.79 5.49
CA GLU A 64 6.89 6.82 4.49
C GLU A 64 6.59 8.19 5.07
N LYS A 65 7.42 9.20 4.75
CA LYS A 65 7.21 10.58 5.17
C LYS A 65 6.04 11.22 4.42
N GLY A 66 5.87 10.86 3.14
CA GLY A 66 4.82 11.39 2.27
C GLY A 66 3.81 10.33 1.83
N TRP A 67 3.52 10.30 0.53
CA TRP A 67 2.57 9.36 -0.05
C TRP A 67 3.24 8.01 -0.33
N ILE A 68 2.58 6.92 0.08
CA ILE A 68 2.99 5.56 -0.30
C ILE A 68 3.07 5.45 -1.82
N GLY A 69 4.18 4.91 -2.32
CA GLY A 69 4.45 4.72 -3.74
C GLY A 69 4.98 5.98 -4.46
N SER A 70 5.31 7.06 -3.75
CA SER A 70 5.87 8.29 -4.35
C SER A 70 7.40 8.30 -4.51
N GLY A 71 8.10 7.36 -3.88
CA GLY A 71 9.56 7.24 -3.92
C GLY A 71 10.12 6.62 -5.18
#